data_AF-T0ZVV6-F1
#
_entry.id   AF-T0ZVV6-F1
#
_cell.length_a   1.000
_cell.length_b   1.000
_cell.length_c   1.000
_cell.angle_alpha   90.00
_cell.angle_beta   90.00
_cell.angle_gamma   90.00
#
_symmetry.space_group_name_H-M   'P 1'
#
loop_
_entity.id
_entity.type
_entity.pdbx_description
1 polymer ?
#
loop_
_entity_poly.entity_id
_entity_poly.type
_entity_poly.pdbx_seq_one_letter_code
_entity_poly.pdbx_strand_id
1 'polypeptide(L)'
;STIKPFAYLVALAQPQQWSLASLLDDAPITVPLSGGRDWTPQNDDHISHGQVLLIDALAHSYNQATVHLGMRLGLARIHRFLDSFGLSVPINPDPSLLLGAQDLSPY
;
A
#
# COMPACT_ATOMS: atom_id res chain seq x y z
N SER A 1 -7.13 7.81 1.81
CA SER A 1 -6.79 6.68 2.70
C SER A 1 -5.61 7.06 3.58
N THR A 2 -5.76 6.95 4.90
CA THR A 2 -4.77 7.40 5.90
C THR A 2 -3.56 6.47 6.02
N ILE A 3 -3.67 5.22 5.56
CA ILE A 3 -2.61 4.20 5.73
C ILE A 3 -1.55 4.22 4.64
N LYS A 4 -1.87 4.76 3.45
CA LYS A 4 -0.93 4.80 2.31
C LYS A 4 0.38 5.47 2.69
N PRO A 5 0.42 6.70 3.28
CA PRO A 5 1.68 7.33 3.65
C PRO A 5 2.61 6.44 4.47
N PHE A 6 2.06 5.59 5.35
CA PHE A 6 2.86 4.65 6.13
C PHE A 6 3.44 3.52 5.27
N ALA A 7 2.70 2.98 4.30
CA ALA A 7 3.25 1.99 3.37
C ALA A 7 4.43 2.56 2.56
N TYR A 8 4.33 3.81 2.09
CA TYR A 8 5.43 4.51 1.43
C TYR A 8 6.60 4.79 2.39
N LEU A 9 6.32 5.17 3.63
CA LEU A 9 7.34 5.38 4.65
C LEU A 9 8.10 4.09 4.99
N VAL A 10 7.43 2.93 5.04
CA VAL A 10 8.07 1.62 5.21
C VAL A 10 9.04 1.31 4.08
N ALA A 11 8.71 1.71 2.85
CA ALA A 11 9.61 1.59 1.71
C ALA A 11 10.83 2.52 1.89
N LEU A 12 10.59 3.80 2.16
CA LEU A 12 11.64 4.82 2.29
C LEU A 12 12.54 4.63 3.51
N ALA A 13 12.08 3.91 4.53
CA ALA A 13 12.90 3.43 5.65
C ALA A 13 13.96 2.40 5.23
N GLN A 14 13.96 1.94 3.98
CA GLN A 14 14.93 1.02 3.38
C GLN A 14 15.65 1.71 2.20
N PRO A 15 16.49 2.74 2.45
CA PRO A 15 17.05 3.61 1.41
C PRO A 15 18.03 2.90 0.45
N GLN A 16 18.50 1.70 0.81
CA GLN A 16 19.31 0.85 -0.07
C GLN A 16 18.47 0.20 -1.19
N GLN A 17 17.14 0.16 -1.03
CA GLN A 17 16.22 -0.51 -1.96
C GLN A 17 15.23 0.47 -2.61
N TRP A 18 14.86 1.53 -1.88
CA TRP A 18 13.81 2.45 -2.30
C TRP A 18 14.26 3.90 -2.21
N SER A 19 13.81 4.70 -3.16
CA SER A 19 13.92 6.15 -3.16
C SER A 19 12.62 6.76 -3.71
N LEU A 20 12.49 8.09 -3.64
CA LEU A 20 11.36 8.80 -4.25
C LEU A 20 11.29 8.58 -5.77
N ALA A 21 12.42 8.28 -6.41
CA ALA A 21 12.51 8.00 -7.85
C ALA A 21 12.35 6.50 -8.20
N SER A 22 12.10 5.63 -7.23
CA SER A 22 11.83 4.22 -7.50
C SER A 22 10.57 4.06 -8.35
N LEU A 23 10.65 3.21 -9.38
CA LEU A 23 9.50 2.87 -10.20
C LEU A 23 8.59 1.86 -9.49
N LEU A 24 7.29 2.15 -9.51
CA LEU A 24 6.21 1.28 -9.06
C LEU A 24 5.32 0.90 -10.24
N ASP A 25 4.80 -0.33 -10.19
CA ASP A 25 3.81 -0.78 -11.15
C ASP A 25 2.41 -0.34 -10.69
N ASP A 26 1.69 0.35 -11.57
CA ASP A 26 0.31 0.80 -11.45
C ASP A 26 -0.57 0.12 -12.52
N ALA A 27 -0.22 -1.13 -12.88
CA ALA A 27 -1.04 -2.01 -13.70
C ALA A 27 -2.09 -2.75 -12.86
N PRO A 28 -3.18 -3.27 -13.50
CA PRO A 28 -4.18 -4.07 -12.83
C PRO A 28 -3.56 -5.25 -12.05
N ILE A 29 -3.98 -5.40 -10.80
CA ILE A 29 -3.55 -6.46 -9.90
C ILE A 29 -4.78 -7.13 -9.30
N THR A 30 -4.79 -8.45 -9.25
CA THR A 30 -5.79 -9.24 -8.53
C THR A 30 -5.10 -9.95 -7.38
N VAL A 31 -5.65 -9.77 -6.19
CA VAL A 31 -5.06 -10.30 -4.95
C VAL A 31 -6.06 -11.24 -4.29
N PRO A 32 -5.66 -12.47 -3.93
CA PRO A 32 -6.52 -13.39 -3.21
C PRO A 32 -6.74 -12.88 -1.78
N LEU A 33 -8.00 -12.92 -1.34
CA LEU A 33 -8.42 -12.63 0.02
C LEU A 33 -8.72 -13.91 0.79
N SER A 34 -8.77 -13.77 2.11
CA SER A 34 -9.27 -14.80 3.00
C SER A 34 -10.69 -15.23 2.61
N GLY A 35 -10.95 -16.53 2.63
CA GLY A 35 -12.24 -17.11 2.22
C GLY A 35 -12.39 -17.35 0.72
N GLY A 36 -11.29 -17.33 -0.05
CA GLY A 36 -11.27 -17.74 -1.47
C GLY A 36 -11.90 -16.73 -2.43
N ARG A 37 -12.03 -15.47 -2.01
CA ARG A 37 -12.47 -14.37 -2.86
C ARG A 37 -11.26 -13.68 -3.46
N ASP A 38 -11.40 -13.17 -4.67
CA ASP A 38 -10.40 -12.33 -5.30
C ASP A 38 -10.79 -10.86 -5.18
N TRP A 39 -9.78 -9.99 -5.06
CA TRP A 39 -9.96 -8.56 -4.98
C TRP A 39 -9.06 -7.84 -5.98
N THR A 40 -9.68 -7.01 -6.81
CA THR A 40 -9.01 -6.24 -7.86
C THR A 40 -9.23 -4.75 -7.60
N PRO A 41 -8.25 -4.04 -6.99
CA PRO A 41 -8.34 -2.60 -6.79
C PRO A 41 -8.32 -1.83 -8.12
N GLN A 42 -9.03 -0.72 -8.14
CA GLN A 42 -9.00 0.28 -9.22
C GLN A 42 -8.51 1.62 -8.65
N ASN A 43 -7.83 2.41 -9.47
CA ASN A 43 -7.55 3.80 -9.14
C ASN A 43 -8.83 4.63 -9.19
N ASP A 44 -8.85 5.75 -8.47
CA ASP A 44 -10.04 6.60 -8.35
C ASP A 44 -10.46 7.21 -9.70
N ASP A 45 -9.49 7.43 -10.60
CA ASP A 45 -9.70 7.87 -11.99
C ASP A 45 -10.03 6.73 -12.97
N HIS A 46 -10.06 5.48 -12.50
CA HIS A 46 -10.29 4.27 -13.29
C HIS A 46 -9.23 4.05 -14.41
N ILE A 47 -8.06 4.67 -14.29
CA ILE A 47 -6.95 4.53 -15.25
C ILE A 47 -5.80 3.79 -14.57
N SER A 48 -5.19 2.86 -15.29
CA SER A 48 -3.90 2.25 -14.92
C SER A 48 -2.78 3.03 -15.58
N HIS A 49 -1.85 3.56 -14.80
CA HIS A 49 -0.80 4.47 -15.30
C HIS A 49 0.47 3.73 -15.75
N GLY A 50 0.51 2.40 -15.62
CA GLY A 50 1.70 1.61 -15.95
C GLY A 50 2.81 1.85 -14.93
N GLN A 51 4.01 2.25 -15.35
CA GLN A 51 5.09 2.54 -14.40
C GLN A 51 5.08 4.00 -13.96
N VAL A 52 5.03 4.23 -12.66
CA VAL A 52 5.01 5.57 -12.03
C VAL A 52 6.14 5.69 -11.00
N LEU A 53 6.57 6.91 -10.70
CA LEU A 53 7.50 7.11 -9.59
C LEU A 53 6.80 6.88 -8.25
N LEU A 54 7.55 6.42 -7.26
CA LEU A 54 7.06 6.23 -5.88
C LEU A 54 6.45 7.53 -5.32
N ILE A 55 7.08 8.68 -5.60
CA ILE A 55 6.55 9.98 -5.20
C ILE A 55 5.24 10.33 -5.92
N ASP A 56 5.10 10.02 -7.21
CA ASP A 56 3.90 10.31 -7.98
C ASP A 56 2.73 9.42 -7.52
N ALA A 57 3.01 8.15 -7.25
CA ALA A 57 2.03 7.20 -6.72
C ALA A 57 1.49 7.64 -5.36
N LEU A 58 2.35 8.17 -4.48
CA LEU A 58 1.94 8.74 -3.20
C LEU A 58 1.14 10.04 -3.40
N ALA A 59 1.63 10.95 -4.23
CA ALA A 59 1.02 12.27 -4.46
C ALA A 59 -0.39 12.17 -5.07
N HIS A 60 -0.57 11.28 -6.03
CA HIS A 60 -1.87 11.03 -6.68
C HIS A 60 -2.68 9.95 -5.97
N SER A 61 -2.14 9.35 -4.89
CA SER A 61 -2.81 8.31 -4.11
C SER A 61 -3.26 7.13 -4.99
N TYR A 62 -2.42 6.66 -5.91
CA TYR A 62 -2.76 5.54 -6.79
C TYR A 62 -2.93 4.23 -6.00
N ASN A 63 -4.10 3.61 -6.13
CA ASN A 63 -4.49 2.40 -5.43
C ASN A 63 -3.68 1.19 -5.91
N GLN A 64 -3.56 0.99 -7.23
CA GLN A 64 -2.87 -0.16 -7.80
C GLN A 64 -1.38 -0.13 -7.45
N ALA A 65 -0.71 1.01 -7.64
CA ALA A 65 0.68 1.21 -7.20
C ALA A 65 0.91 0.95 -5.71
N THR A 66 -0.01 1.41 -4.86
CA THR A 66 0.08 1.17 -3.41
C THR A 66 -0.04 -0.31 -3.08
N VAL A 67 -0.96 -1.04 -3.73
CA VAL A 67 -1.11 -2.48 -3.52
C VAL A 67 0.13 -3.24 -3.97
N HIS A 68 0.66 -2.95 -5.16
CA HIS A 68 1.93 -3.53 -5.63
C HIS A 68 3.08 -3.27 -4.66
N LEU A 69 3.23 -2.03 -4.18
CA LEU A 69 4.24 -1.68 -3.18
C LEU A 69 4.05 -2.50 -1.89
N GLY A 70 2.83 -2.55 -1.36
CA GLY A 70 2.55 -3.25 -0.12
C GLY A 70 2.80 -4.76 -0.23
N MET A 71 2.49 -5.36 -1.37
CA MET A 71 2.79 -6.77 -1.66
C MET A 71 4.30 -7.03 -1.73
N ARG A 72 5.08 -6.10 -2.31
CA ARG A 72 6.56 -6.20 -2.35
C ARG A 72 7.21 -6.03 -0.98
N LEU A 73 6.68 -5.16 -0.13
CA LEU A 73 7.17 -4.95 1.24
C LEU A 73 6.79 -6.10 2.18
N GLY A 74 5.62 -6.69 1.93
CA GLY A 74 4.97 -7.68 2.77
C GLY A 74 4.16 -7.05 3.89
N LEU A 75 2.91 -7.50 4.08
CA LEU A 75 1.98 -6.97 5.09
C LEU A 75 2.54 -7.04 6.51
N ALA A 76 3.24 -8.13 6.86
CA ALA A 76 3.83 -8.29 8.18
C ALA A 76 4.90 -7.22 8.50
N ARG A 77 5.62 -6.73 7.49
CA ARG A 77 6.60 -5.66 7.67
C ARG A 77 5.90 -4.33 7.92
N ILE A 78 4.88 -4.02 7.13
CA ILE A 78 4.08 -2.79 7.27
C ILE A 78 3.44 -2.75 8.66
N HIS A 79 2.87 -3.88 9.11
CA HIS A 79 2.29 -3.98 10.44
C HIS A 79 3.30 -3.73 11.56
N ARG A 80 4.44 -4.43 11.57
CA ARG A 80 5.48 -4.22 12.59
C ARG A 80 5.99 -2.78 12.62
N PHE A 81 6.04 -2.13 11.46
CA PHE A 81 6.39 -0.73 11.38
C PHE A 81 5.32 0.15 12.02
N LEU A 82 4.04 -0.02 11.68
CA LEU A 82 2.94 0.71 12.30
C LEU A 82 2.89 0.53 13.83
N ASP A 83 3.08 -0.70 14.32
CA ASP A 83 3.19 -0.99 15.76
C ASP A 83 4.28 -0.16 16.43
N SER A 84 5.44 0.01 15.77
CA SER A 84 6.55 0.79 16.32
C SER A 84 6.25 2.29 16.49
N PHE A 85 5.21 2.80 15.82
CA PHE A 85 4.69 4.17 15.98
C PHE A 85 3.51 4.24 16.97
N GLY A 86 3.18 3.14 17.66
CA GLY A 86 1.99 3.07 18.51
C GLY A 86 0.67 3.03 17.74
N LEU A 87 0.73 2.86 16.42
CA LEU A 87 -0.42 2.75 15.52
C LEU A 87 -0.80 1.28 15.34
N SER A 88 -0.98 0.56 16.44
CA SER A 88 -1.35 -0.85 16.38
C SER A 88 -2.73 -1.01 15.73
N VAL A 89 -2.73 -1.44 14.48
CA VAL A 89 -3.92 -1.81 13.72
C VAL A 89 -4.05 -3.33 13.84
N PRO A 90 -5.24 -3.91 14.08
CA PRO A 90 -5.38 -5.37 14.05
C PRO A 90 -4.78 -5.95 12.76
N ILE A 91 -3.93 -6.98 12.88
CA ILE A 91 -3.42 -7.72 11.71
C ILE A 91 -4.63 -8.33 10.99
N ASN A 92 -5.11 -7.67 9.95
CA ASN A 92 -5.95 -8.34 8.97
C ASN A 92 -5.01 -9.02 7.97
N PRO A 93 -5.13 -10.34 7.75
CA PRO A 93 -4.38 -11.02 6.69
C PRO A 93 -4.72 -10.49 5.29
N ASP A 94 -5.84 -9.76 5.12
CA ASP A 94 -6.29 -9.30 3.82
C ASP A 94 -5.54 -8.03 3.33
N PRO A 95 -4.96 -8.06 2.12
CA PRO A 95 -4.26 -6.93 1.50
C PRO A 95 -5.13 -5.68 1.26
N SER A 96 -6.45 -5.81 1.35
CA SER A 96 -7.40 -4.69 1.28
C SER A 96 -7.13 -3.61 2.34
N LEU A 97 -6.46 -3.97 3.44
CA LEU A 97 -5.97 -3.00 4.42
C LEU A 97 -5.10 -1.90 3.82
N LEU A 98 -4.31 -2.19 2.78
CA LEU A 98 -3.41 -1.21 2.16
C LEU A 98 -4.14 0.00 1.60
N LEU A 99 -5.43 -0.13 1.31
CA LEU A 99 -6.27 0.95 0.80
C LEU A 99 -7.18 1.57 1.86
N GLY A 100 -7.06 1.15 3.12
CA GLY A 100 -7.84 1.72 4.22
C GLY A 100 -9.14 0.97 4.49
N ALA A 101 -9.17 -0.36 4.33
CA ALA A 101 -10.29 -1.19 4.79
C ALA A 101 -10.53 -1.13 6.31
N GLN A 102 -9.70 -0.41 7.07
CA GLN A 102 -9.95 0.05 8.43
C GLN A 102 -9.62 1.54 8.51
N ASP A 103 -10.57 2.36 8.96
CA ASP A 103 -10.33 3.76 9.30
C ASP A 103 -9.41 3.83 10.51
N LEU A 104 -8.26 4.51 10.37
CA LEU A 104 -7.48 4.94 11.52
C LEU A 104 -8.23 6.09 12.20
N SER A 105 -8.57 5.92 13.49
CA SER A 105 -9.18 6.99 14.29
C SER A 105 -8.26 8.22 14.29
N PRO A 106 -8.80 9.43 14.06
CA PRO A 106 -8.03 10.67 14.15
C PRO A 106 -7.72 11.10 15.60
N TYR A 107 -8.15 10.32 16.60
CA TYR A 107 -8.05 10.58 18.04
C TYR A 107 -7.32 9.47 18.76
#